data_AF-A0A554KBI8-F1
#
_entry.id   AF-A0A554KBI8-F1
#
_cell.length_a   1.000
_cell.length_b   1.000
_cell.length_c   1.000
_cell.angle_alpha   90.00
_cell.angle_beta   90.00
_cell.angle_gamma   90.00
#
_symmetry.space_group_name_H-M   'P 1'
#
loop_
_entity.id
_entity.type
_entity.pdbx_description
1 polymer ?
#
loop_
_entity_poly.entity_id
_entity_poly.type
_entity_poly.pdbx_seq_one_letter_code
_entity_poly.pdbx_strand_id
1 'polypeptide(L)'
;MVKKATIKTKYGPFHCVFEPEKDMGGYTAEARDVQGAVSWGKNLNEAKKMIAEAIEGIIEAEAVYQAQKSGLVRIINKKLPHFA
;
A
#
# COMPACT_ATOMS: atom_id res chain seq x y z
N MET A 1 -15.50 -13.54 -8.66
CA MET A 1 -15.53 -14.15 -7.31
C MET A 1 -14.51 -13.44 -6.46
N VAL A 2 -14.91 -12.94 -5.30
CA VAL A 2 -14.04 -12.28 -4.34
C VAL A 2 -13.11 -13.33 -3.70
N LYS A 3 -11.80 -13.09 -3.73
CA LYS A 3 -10.79 -13.96 -3.10
C LYS A 3 -10.28 -13.29 -1.83
N LYS A 4 -10.00 -14.08 -0.80
CA LYS A 4 -9.40 -13.60 0.45
C LYS A 4 -8.05 -14.26 0.64
N ALA A 5 -7.05 -13.50 1.09
CA ALA A 5 -5.75 -14.05 1.46
C ALA A 5 -5.11 -13.23 2.58
N THR A 6 -4.30 -13.91 3.40
CA THR A 6 -3.43 -13.23 4.36
C THR A 6 -2.11 -12.89 3.67
N ILE A 7 -1.73 -11.61 3.72
CA ILE A 7 -0.50 -11.09 3.12
C ILE A 7 0.49 -10.81 4.24
N LYS A 8 1.71 -11.35 4.09
CA LYS A 8 2.80 -11.08 5.03
C LYS A 8 3.54 -9.83 4.57
N THR A 9 3.66 -8.85 5.47
CA THR A 9 4.47 -7.64 5.28
C THR A 9 5.58 -7.60 6.33
N LYS A 10 6.45 -6.58 6.26
CA LYS A 10 7.45 -6.29 7.31
C LYS A 10 6.82 -6.02 8.69
N TYR A 11 5.55 -5.59 8.72
CA TYR A 11 4.84 -5.17 9.93
C TYR A 11 3.87 -6.23 10.46
N GLY A 12 3.82 -7.39 9.82
CA GLY A 12 2.97 -8.51 10.24
C GLY A 12 2.04 -9.01 9.13
N PRO A 13 1.17 -9.98 9.46
CA PRO A 13 0.16 -10.47 8.54
C PRO A 13 -1.06 -9.54 8.50
N PHE A 14 -1.61 -9.31 7.29
CA PHE A 14 -2.82 -8.51 7.08
C PHE A 14 -3.84 -9.25 6.23
N HIS A 15 -5.13 -9.10 6.54
CA HIS A 15 -6.20 -9.71 5.77
C HIS A 15 -6.57 -8.86 4.57
N CYS A 16 -6.41 -9.44 3.37
CA CYS A 16 -6.66 -8.75 2.11
C CYS A 16 -7.80 -9.40 1.33
N VAL A 17 -8.59 -8.56 0.68
CA VAL A 17 -9.65 -8.92 -0.25
C VAL A 17 -9.18 -8.61 -1.66
N PHE A 18 -9.42 -9.52 -2.60
CA PHE A 18 -9.06 -9.40 -4.00
C PHE A 18 -10.28 -9.56 -4.87
N GLU A 19 -10.57 -8.55 -5.69
CA GLU A 19 -11.73 -8.56 -6.58
C GLU A 19 -11.25 -8.48 -8.03
N PRO A 20 -11.78 -9.32 -8.94
CA PRO A 20 -11.42 -9.21 -10.35
C PRO A 20 -11.97 -7.89 -10.90
N GLU A 21 -11.10 -7.11 -11.54
CA GLU A 21 -11.49 -5.85 -12.18
C GLU A 21 -12.03 -6.13 -13.58
N LYS A 22 -13.25 -5.68 -13.86
CA LYS A 22 -13.98 -6.06 -15.08
C LYS A 22 -13.56 -5.23 -16.28
N ASP A 23 -13.24 -3.96 -16.07
CA ASP A 23 -13.04 -3.01 -17.16
C ASP A 23 -11.60 -3.05 -17.69
N MET A 24 -10.62 -3.06 -16.78
CA MET A 24 -9.20 -3.09 -17.12
C MET A 24 -8.58 -4.49 -17.09
N GLY A 25 -9.33 -5.49 -16.63
CA GLY A 25 -8.79 -6.78 -16.26
C GLY A 25 -7.94 -6.73 -14.99
N GLY A 26 -7.37 -7.87 -14.60
CA GLY A 26 -6.57 -7.98 -13.38
C GLY A 26 -7.40 -8.07 -12.11
N TYR A 27 -6.80 -7.65 -10.99
CA TYR A 27 -7.38 -7.73 -9.65
C TYR A 27 -7.12 -6.45 -8.87
N THR A 28 -8.17 -5.86 -8.31
CA THR A 28 -8.04 -4.92 -7.21
C THR A 28 -7.72 -5.70 -5.94
N ALA A 29 -6.99 -5.06 -5.03
CA ALA A 29 -6.65 -5.60 -3.72
C ALA A 29 -6.84 -4.54 -2.65
N GLU A 30 -7.47 -4.90 -1.54
CA GLU A 30 -7.78 -4.03 -0.41
C GLU A 30 -7.38 -4.72 0.90
N ALA A 31 -6.67 -4.02 1.78
CA ALA A 31 -6.39 -4.47 3.14
C ALA A 31 -7.30 -3.73 4.12
N ARG A 32 -8.38 -4.39 4.59
CA ARG A 32 -9.43 -3.73 5.38
C ARG A 32 -8.97 -3.26 6.76
N ASP A 33 -7.90 -3.85 7.28
CA ASP A 33 -7.30 -3.49 8.55
C ASP A 33 -6.38 -2.26 8.44
N VAL A 34 -6.10 -1.78 7.22
CA VAL A 34 -5.24 -0.62 6.95
C VAL A 34 -5.99 0.37 6.06
N GLN A 35 -6.50 1.45 6.67
CA GLN A 35 -7.31 2.43 5.96
C GLN A 35 -6.57 3.01 4.74
N GLY A 36 -7.20 2.95 3.57
CA GLY A 36 -6.65 3.48 2.32
C GLY A 36 -5.65 2.56 1.62
N ALA A 37 -5.34 1.38 2.18
CA ALA A 37 -4.50 0.39 1.52
C ALA A 37 -5.27 -0.30 0.40
N VAL A 38 -5.22 0.31 -0.79
CA VAL A 38 -5.82 -0.19 -2.02
C VAL A 38 -4.75 -0.23 -3.11
N SER A 39 -4.74 -1.30 -3.90
CA SER A 39 -3.83 -1.46 -5.03
C SER A 39 -4.49 -2.25 -6.15
N TRP A 40 -3.81 -2.36 -7.28
CA TRP A 40 -4.24 -3.18 -8.43
C TRP A 40 -3.04 -3.94 -9.02
N GLY A 41 -3.29 -5.11 -9.58
CA GLY A 41 -2.30 -5.85 -10.35
C GLY A 41 -2.92 -6.66 -11.49
N LYS A 42 -2.16 -6.89 -12.57
CA LYS A 42 -2.62 -7.58 -13.79
C LYS A 42 -3.02 -9.03 -13.56
N ASN A 43 -2.54 -9.62 -12.47
CA ASN A 43 -2.89 -10.96 -12.03
C ASN A 43 -2.85 -11.04 -10.50
N LEU A 44 -3.37 -12.14 -9.94
CA LEU A 44 -3.49 -12.31 -8.50
C LEU A 44 -2.14 -12.26 -7.77
N ASN A 45 -1.05 -12.75 -8.38
CA ASN A 45 0.27 -12.72 -7.76
C ASN A 45 0.85 -11.30 -7.73
N GLU A 46 0.63 -10.50 -8.77
CA GLU A 46 1.03 -9.09 -8.78
C GLU A 46 0.20 -8.27 -7.79
N ALA A 47 -1.13 -8.45 -7.77
CA ALA A 47 -2.00 -7.77 -6.83
C ALA A 47 -1.60 -8.05 -5.37
N LYS A 48 -1.17 -9.28 -5.05
CA LYS A 48 -0.64 -9.64 -3.72
C LYS A 48 0.66 -8.91 -3.37
N LYS A 49 1.53 -8.65 -4.34
CA LYS A 49 2.77 -7.89 -4.11
C LYS A 49 2.45 -6.41 -3.93
N MET A 50 1.63 -5.86 -4.81
CA MET A 50 1.24 -4.44 -4.79
C MET A 50 0.51 -4.06 -3.50
N ILE A 51 -0.38 -4.92 -2.98
CA ILE A 51 -1.06 -4.62 -1.72
C ILE A 51 -0.11 -4.70 -0.52
N ALA A 52 0.90 -5.57 -0.55
CA ALA A 52 1.93 -5.62 0.50
C ALA A 52 2.71 -4.30 0.54
N GLU A 53 3.14 -3.80 -0.62
CA GLU A 53 3.83 -2.51 -0.74
C GLU A 53 2.95 -1.34 -0.31
N ALA A 54 1.66 -1.34 -0.67
CA ALA A 54 0.71 -0.31 -0.25
C ALA A 54 0.50 -0.29 1.28
N ILE A 55 0.36 -1.47 1.91
CA ILE A 55 0.27 -1.60 3.37
C ILE A 55 1.51 -1.02 4.04
N GLU A 56 2.70 -1.44 3.59
CA GLU A 56 3.97 -0.99 4.16
C GLU A 56 4.13 0.53 4.01
N GLY A 57 3.86 1.07 2.81
CA GLY A 57 3.96 2.50 2.54
C GLY A 57 3.03 3.36 3.41
N ILE A 58 1.82 2.89 3.69
CA ILE A 58 0.88 3.62 4.58
C ILE A 58 1.37 3.62 6.02
N ILE A 59 1.82 2.47 6.54
CA ILE A 59 2.35 2.36 7.91
C ILE A 59 3.59 3.25 8.07
N GLU A 60 4.49 3.24 7.10
CA GLU A 60 5.69 4.07 7.08
C GLU A 60 5.34 5.57 7.00
N ALA A 61 4.39 5.94 6.13
CA ALA A 61 3.93 7.32 6.00
C ALA A 61 3.27 7.85 7.29
N GLU A 62 2.44 7.04 7.93
CA GLU A 62 1.83 7.35 9.23
C GLU A 62 2.92 7.59 10.29
N ALA A 63 3.92 6.70 10.39
CA ALA A 63 5.02 6.85 11.33
C ALA A 63 5.81 8.16 11.11
N VAL A 64 6.10 8.52 9.86
CA VAL A 64 6.76 9.79 9.51
C VAL A 64 5.88 10.99 9.87
N TYR A 65 4.58 10.92 9.58
CA TYR A 65 3.64 11.98 9.92
C TYR A 65 3.57 12.23 11.43
N GLN A 66 3.47 11.17 12.23
CA GLN A 66 3.45 11.29 13.69
C GLN A 66 4.76 11.87 14.24
N ALA A 67 5.91 11.43 13.71
CA ALA A 67 7.22 11.96 14.10
C ALA A 67 7.38 13.45 13.72
N GLN A 68 6.80 13.87 12.59
CA GLN A 68 6.77 15.28 12.21
C GLN A 68 5.89 16.08 13.17
N LYS A 69 4.70 15.57 13.48
CA LYS A 69 3.73 16.21 14.38
C LYS A 69 4.28 16.37 15.80
N SER A 70 5.07 15.41 16.27
CA SER A 70 5.75 15.47 17.58
C SER A 70 7.03 16.32 17.58
N GLY A 71 7.42 16.88 16.44
CA GLY A 71 8.63 17.71 16.30
C GLY A 71 9.94 16.92 16.32
N LEU A 72 9.91 15.60 16.20
CA LEU A 72 11.12 14.75 16.16
C LEU A 72 11.83 14.84 14.81
N VAL A 73 11.07 15.03 13.72
CA VAL A 73 11.60 15.18 12.36
C VAL A 73 11.01 16.41 11.68
N ARG A 74 11.76 16.96 10.71
CA ARG A 74 11.30 18.03 9.83
C ARG A 74 11.41 17.59 8.39
N ILE A 75 10.29 17.54 7.67
CA ILE A 75 10.27 17.26 6.24
C ILE A 75 10.68 18.52 5.48
N ILE A 76 11.71 18.42 4.63
CA ILE A 76 12.20 19.52 3.81
C ILE A 76 11.84 19.23 2.35
N ASN A 77 10.96 20.06 1.78
CA ASN A 77 10.62 19.97 0.35
C ASN A 77 11.74 20.63 -0.49
N LYS A 78 12.78 19.86 -0.81
CA LYS A 78 13.80 20.29 -1.78
C LYS A 78 13.34 19.85 -3.17
N LYS A 79 13.30 20.77 -4.14
CA LYS A 79 13.09 20.40 -5.55
C LYS A 79 14.19 19.42 -5.96
N LEU A 80 13.80 18.24 -6.42
CA LEU A 80 14.74 17.33 -7.06
C LEU A 80 15.28 18.02 -8.32
N PRO A 81 16.61 18.02 -8.54
CA PRO A 81 17.16 18.54 -9.78
C PRO A 81 16.57 17.76 -10.96
N HIS A 82 16.17 18.48 -12.00
CA HIS A 82 15.72 17.88 -13.25
C HIS A 82 16.96 17.32 -13.94
N PHE A 83 17.11 16.01 -13.96
CA PHE A 83 18.10 15.35 -14.80
C PHE A 83 17.48 15.21 -16.19
N ALA A 84 17.88 16.13 -17.08
CA ALA A 84 17.54 16.10 -18.51
C ALA A 84 18.39 15.04 -19.24
#